data_AF-A0A958Y221-F1
#
_entry.id   AF-A0A958Y221-F1
#
_cell.length_a   1.000
_cell.length_b   1.000
_cell.length_c   1.000
_cell.angle_alpha   90.00
_cell.angle_beta   90.00
_cell.angle_gamma   90.00
#
_symmetry.space_group_name_H-M   'P 1'
#
loop_
_entity.id
_entity.type
_entity.pdbx_description
1 polymer ?
#
loop_
_entity_poly.entity_id
_entity_poly.type
_entity_poly.pdbx_seq_one_letter_code
_entity_poly.pdbx_strand_id
1 'polypeptide(L)'
;MSRAIFVLLSLLLFSCNSQEQPGQAPPQEAPQPSSSPAPGQQLTLNPVHEQLYAAYDSYRETAINNRRFKHSDMVPLLRRLEPPFEVRQAGESIEGRSIHLVRLGNGPQTVLLWSQMHGDEATATMALLDLFNFFSASDEFDPFRQRLLSELTLYFIPMLNPDGAEKFQRRNALDIDLNRDALRLVTPEAELLKRVRDETRAQWGFNLHDQNAYYGVGNDPKTASISFLAPAYNIDKEINEVRGNAMRLIVLLDRLLQQYIPGKVAKYDDTFEPRAFGDNIQKWGTSTILIESGGLDGDPEKQELRKLHFTALLTAFDAIASGSYRSANIQDYEKIPFNNSNAFHDLIIREAQVEKNGKWYTVDLGFRLSEIEYNDYQNHYHRASLSDIGDLSTFYAYEQLDARGYQVVPGKTYPSSFAGIDDLRRQNIPALLRQGYTTFQLIKLPPRSKWAELPIEATEAGRAPANEIRLNGNPSFLLEKDGQYHYAVINGYLYDLNNDQGIKERMR
;
A
#
# COMPACT_ATOMS: atom_id res chain seq x y z
N MET A 1 20.13 82.24 -37.29
CA MET A 1 19.72 80.93 -36.75
C MET A 1 18.55 81.16 -35.81
N SER A 2 17.36 81.39 -36.39
CA SER A 2 16.18 80.47 -36.45
C SER A 2 15.54 80.28 -35.08
N ARG A 3 14.60 81.13 -34.67
CA ARG A 3 13.15 81.26 -35.02
C ARG A 3 12.24 80.14 -34.49
N ALA A 4 11.40 80.58 -33.56
CA ALA A 4 10.05 80.14 -33.17
C ALA A 4 9.19 79.43 -34.22
N ILE A 5 8.16 78.68 -33.77
CA ILE A 5 6.72 78.97 -33.99
C ILE A 5 5.82 77.85 -33.42
N PHE A 6 4.69 78.27 -32.84
CA PHE A 6 3.48 77.54 -32.40
C PHE A 6 2.75 76.83 -33.56
N VAL A 7 1.83 75.87 -33.28
CA VAL A 7 0.41 75.88 -33.76
C VAL A 7 -0.33 74.56 -33.42
N LEU A 8 -1.62 74.76 -33.14
CA LEU A 8 -2.75 73.88 -32.81
C LEU A 8 -3.31 73.04 -34.01
N LEU A 9 -4.36 72.25 -33.68
CA LEU A 9 -5.42 71.67 -34.54
C LEU A 9 -5.06 70.35 -35.27
N SER A 10 -5.93 69.36 -35.47
CA SER A 10 -7.40 69.35 -35.62
C SER A 10 -7.94 67.89 -35.64
N LEU A 11 -9.22 67.71 -35.28
CA LEU A 11 -10.05 66.54 -35.65
C LEU A 11 -10.18 66.43 -37.17
N LEU A 12 -10.27 65.19 -37.68
CA LEU A 12 -10.98 64.87 -38.93
C LEU A 12 -11.53 63.44 -38.88
N LEU A 13 -12.86 63.34 -38.94
CA LEU A 13 -13.64 62.16 -39.25
C LEU A 13 -13.49 61.85 -40.76
N PHE A 14 -13.31 60.58 -41.10
CA PHE A 14 -13.62 60.05 -42.44
C PHE A 14 -14.48 58.79 -42.29
N SER A 15 -15.70 58.85 -42.81
CA SER A 15 -16.50 57.69 -43.19
C SER A 15 -16.26 57.42 -44.68
N CYS A 16 -16.05 56.15 -45.06
CA CYS A 16 -16.82 55.46 -46.12
C CYS A 16 -16.23 54.08 -46.46
N ASN A 17 -17.09 53.08 -46.30
CA ASN A 17 -17.42 51.96 -47.17
C ASN A 17 -16.39 50.93 -47.67
N SER A 18 -16.85 49.67 -47.45
CA SER A 18 -16.74 48.47 -48.28
C SER A 18 -15.36 47.85 -48.51
N GLN A 19 -15.13 46.67 -47.94
CA GLN A 19 -15.10 45.43 -48.72
C GLN A 19 -15.14 44.20 -47.80
N GLU A 20 -16.02 43.26 -48.15
CA GLU A 20 -16.16 41.94 -47.56
C GLU A 20 -14.87 41.11 -47.72
N GLN A 21 -14.43 40.45 -46.65
CA GLN A 21 -13.51 39.33 -46.72
C GLN A 21 -14.28 38.02 -46.46
N PRO A 22 -14.00 36.94 -47.22
CA PRO A 22 -14.75 35.70 -47.12
C PRO A 22 -14.29 34.84 -45.93
N GLY A 23 -15.27 34.34 -45.17
CA GLY A 23 -15.28 33.00 -44.59
C GLY A 23 -14.28 32.68 -43.48
N GLN A 24 -14.65 32.96 -42.23
CA GLN A 24 -14.26 32.09 -41.11
C GLN A 24 -15.51 31.31 -40.66
N ALA A 25 -15.43 29.99 -40.76
CA ALA A 25 -16.45 29.10 -40.20
C ALA A 25 -16.55 29.35 -38.68
N PRO A 26 -17.77 29.41 -38.11
CA PRO A 26 -17.93 29.56 -36.68
C PRO A 26 -17.30 28.36 -35.94
N PRO A 27 -16.81 28.55 -34.70
CA PRO A 27 -16.29 27.44 -33.91
C PRO A 27 -17.37 26.38 -33.78
N GLN A 28 -17.04 25.12 -34.09
CA GLN A 28 -17.91 23.99 -33.77
C GLN A 28 -18.12 23.96 -32.25
N GLU A 29 -19.38 24.07 -31.82
CA GLU A 29 -19.78 23.84 -30.44
C GLU A 29 -19.27 22.47 -29.99
N ALA A 30 -18.61 22.45 -28.82
CA ALA A 30 -18.24 21.22 -28.17
C ALA A 30 -19.51 20.35 -27.96
N PRO A 31 -19.44 19.03 -28.14
CA PRO A 31 -20.57 18.15 -27.89
C PRO A 31 -21.04 18.35 -26.44
N GLN A 32 -22.30 18.70 -26.26
CA GLN A 32 -22.88 18.82 -24.93
C GLN A 32 -22.78 17.47 -24.21
N PRO A 33 -22.36 17.43 -22.93
CA PRO A 33 -22.37 16.20 -22.17
C PRO A 33 -23.80 15.66 -22.10
N SER A 34 -23.94 14.35 -22.35
CA SER A 34 -25.17 13.63 -22.09
C SER A 34 -25.65 13.94 -20.66
N SER A 35 -26.94 14.23 -20.54
CA SER A 35 -27.61 14.66 -19.31
C SER A 35 -27.13 13.86 -18.09
N SER A 36 -26.64 14.54 -17.06
CA SER A 36 -26.31 13.92 -15.78
C SER A 36 -27.53 13.15 -15.24
N PRO A 37 -27.35 11.95 -14.68
CA PRO A 37 -28.45 11.19 -14.11
C PRO A 37 -29.09 11.99 -12.97
N ALA A 38 -30.41 11.90 -12.84
CA ALA A 38 -31.18 12.59 -11.82
C ALA A 38 -30.73 12.18 -10.40
N PRO A 39 -30.79 13.08 -9.40
CA PRO A 39 -30.44 12.75 -8.01
C PRO A 39 -31.32 11.61 -7.50
N GLY A 40 -30.72 10.51 -7.06
CA GLY A 40 -31.42 9.38 -6.43
C GLY A 40 -31.34 8.04 -7.16
N GLN A 41 -30.65 7.92 -8.30
CA GLN A 41 -30.28 6.59 -8.81
C GLN A 41 -29.28 5.93 -7.85
N GLN A 42 -29.63 4.74 -7.38
CA GLN A 42 -28.73 3.88 -6.64
C GLN A 42 -27.50 3.62 -7.52
N LEU A 43 -26.32 4.12 -7.13
CA LEU A 43 -25.09 3.86 -7.89
C LEU A 43 -24.90 2.33 -8.01
N THR A 44 -25.13 1.82 -9.22
CA THR A 44 -25.01 0.42 -9.61
C THR A 44 -23.65 0.21 -10.25
N LEU A 45 -22.87 -0.71 -9.71
CA LEU A 45 -21.63 -1.14 -10.33
C LEU A 45 -21.93 -1.95 -11.59
N ASN A 46 -21.08 -1.84 -12.61
CA ASN A 46 -21.17 -2.69 -13.78
C ASN A 46 -20.88 -4.14 -13.37
N PRO A 47 -21.79 -5.12 -13.56
CA PRO A 47 -21.61 -6.49 -13.09
C PRO A 47 -20.34 -7.20 -13.57
N VAL A 48 -19.68 -6.68 -14.62
CA VAL A 48 -18.40 -7.20 -15.12
C VAL A 48 -17.32 -7.31 -14.02
N HIS A 49 -17.36 -6.49 -12.96
CA HIS A 49 -16.37 -6.58 -11.88
C HIS A 49 -16.37 -7.93 -11.16
N GLU A 50 -17.52 -8.59 -11.03
CA GLU A 50 -17.63 -9.90 -10.37
C GLU A 50 -16.93 -10.97 -11.21
N GLN A 51 -17.11 -10.89 -12.53
CA GLN A 51 -16.46 -11.79 -13.49
C GLN A 51 -14.95 -11.57 -13.50
N LEU A 52 -14.50 -10.32 -13.48
CA LEU A 52 -13.07 -9.97 -13.41
C LEU A 52 -12.41 -10.45 -12.11
N TYR A 53 -13.09 -10.31 -10.97
CA TYR A 53 -12.60 -10.81 -9.69
C TYR A 53 -12.50 -12.34 -9.68
N ALA A 54 -13.49 -13.03 -10.25
CA ALA A 54 -13.49 -14.48 -10.36
C ALA A 54 -12.41 -15.01 -11.33
N ALA A 55 -12.13 -14.28 -12.42
CA ALA A 55 -11.15 -14.67 -13.43
C ALA A 55 -9.70 -14.29 -13.11
N TYR A 56 -9.45 -13.60 -11.99
CA TYR A 56 -8.13 -13.07 -11.61
C TYR A 56 -6.97 -14.06 -11.78
N ASP A 57 -7.14 -15.30 -11.30
CA ASP A 57 -6.06 -16.29 -11.30
C ASP A 57 -5.56 -16.65 -12.71
N SER A 58 -6.38 -16.44 -13.75
CA SER A 58 -6.00 -16.63 -15.15
C SER A 58 -5.01 -15.56 -15.66
N TYR A 59 -4.94 -14.41 -14.98
CA TYR A 59 -4.10 -13.27 -15.39
C TYR A 59 -2.93 -13.01 -14.44
N ARG A 60 -2.90 -13.67 -13.27
CA ARG A 60 -1.84 -13.48 -12.29
C ARG A 60 -0.47 -13.81 -12.88
N GLU A 61 0.47 -12.87 -12.81
CA GLU A 61 1.86 -13.11 -13.17
C GLU A 61 2.52 -14.09 -12.18
N THR A 62 2.84 -15.29 -12.67
CA THR A 62 3.31 -16.43 -11.88
C THR A 62 4.80 -16.37 -11.55
N ALA A 63 5.59 -15.52 -12.22
CA ALA A 63 6.98 -15.27 -11.86
C ALA A 63 7.11 -14.45 -10.57
N ILE A 64 6.09 -13.67 -10.21
CA ILE A 64 6.09 -12.80 -9.04
C ILE A 64 5.14 -13.38 -7.98
N ASN A 65 5.71 -14.08 -7.00
CA ASN A 65 4.94 -14.78 -5.94
C ASN A 65 5.13 -14.18 -4.54
N ASN A 66 6.02 -13.18 -4.42
CA ASN A 66 6.28 -12.47 -3.17
C ASN A 66 6.49 -10.99 -3.47
N ARG A 67 6.30 -10.15 -2.44
CA ARG A 67 6.38 -8.70 -2.59
C ARG A 67 7.82 -8.13 -2.68
N ARG A 68 8.84 -8.96 -2.47
CA ARG A 68 10.27 -8.57 -2.46
C ARG A 68 10.98 -8.92 -3.78
N PHE A 69 10.28 -8.78 -4.92
CA PHE A 69 10.89 -8.93 -6.24
C PHE A 69 11.74 -7.70 -6.61
N LYS A 70 12.74 -7.91 -7.46
CA LYS A 70 13.75 -6.92 -7.84
C LYS A 70 13.42 -6.30 -9.20
N HIS A 71 14.12 -5.20 -9.50
CA HIS A 71 14.07 -4.60 -10.82
C HIS A 71 14.47 -5.60 -11.91
N SER A 72 15.45 -6.46 -11.64
CA SER A 72 15.89 -7.52 -12.55
C SER A 72 14.84 -8.61 -12.81
N ASP A 73 13.89 -8.79 -11.90
CA ASP A 73 12.80 -9.77 -12.05
C ASP A 73 11.68 -9.18 -12.93
N MET A 74 11.40 -7.89 -12.77
CA MET A 74 10.34 -7.17 -13.50
C MET A 74 10.72 -6.86 -14.96
N VAL A 75 11.93 -6.37 -15.22
CA VAL A 75 12.31 -5.89 -16.57
C VAL A 75 12.15 -6.96 -17.67
N PRO A 76 12.52 -8.24 -17.46
CA PRO A 76 12.26 -9.29 -18.44
C PRO A 76 10.77 -9.52 -18.74
N LEU A 77 9.86 -9.21 -17.82
CA LEU A 77 8.41 -9.30 -18.05
C LEU A 77 7.95 -8.15 -18.95
N LEU A 78 8.41 -6.93 -18.70
CA LEU A 78 8.08 -5.77 -19.54
C LEU A 78 8.58 -5.93 -20.98
N ARG A 79 9.76 -6.54 -21.17
CA ARG A 79 10.33 -6.79 -22.51
C ARG A 79 9.56 -7.82 -23.34
N ARG A 80 8.70 -8.62 -22.71
CA ARG A 80 7.86 -9.63 -23.39
C ARG A 80 6.52 -9.08 -23.84
N LEU A 81 6.20 -7.83 -23.49
CA LEU A 81 4.96 -7.20 -23.92
C LEU A 81 5.06 -6.85 -25.41
N GLU A 82 4.21 -7.50 -26.20
CA GLU A 82 4.09 -7.31 -27.64
C GLU A 82 3.05 -6.21 -27.97
N PRO A 83 2.99 -5.69 -29.21
CA PRO A 83 1.91 -4.80 -29.63
C PRO A 83 0.52 -5.37 -29.27
N PRO A 84 -0.41 -4.53 -28.79
CA PRO A 84 -0.42 -3.06 -28.88
C PRO A 84 0.27 -2.33 -27.72
N PHE A 85 1.02 -3.02 -26.86
CA PHE A 85 1.84 -2.34 -25.85
C PHE A 85 3.00 -1.57 -26.50
N GLU A 86 3.22 -0.35 -26.04
CA GLU A 86 4.40 0.44 -26.35
C GLU A 86 5.24 0.57 -25.08
N VAL A 87 6.33 -0.19 -25.00
CA VAL A 87 7.25 -0.16 -23.86
C VAL A 87 8.49 0.64 -24.23
N ARG A 88 8.82 1.66 -23.44
CA ARG A 88 10.07 2.43 -23.60
C ARG A 88 10.75 2.66 -22.26
N GLN A 89 12.07 2.78 -22.28
CA GLN A 89 12.81 3.37 -21.17
C GLN A 89 12.52 4.88 -21.14
N ALA A 90 11.99 5.38 -20.03
CA ALA A 90 11.63 6.79 -19.83
C ALA A 90 12.72 7.59 -19.10
N GLY A 91 13.66 6.89 -18.45
CA GLY A 91 14.87 7.44 -17.84
C GLY A 91 15.60 6.40 -17.01
N GLU A 92 16.41 6.86 -16.07
CA GLU A 92 17.24 6.03 -15.18
C GLU A 92 17.17 6.58 -13.75
N SER A 93 17.30 5.69 -12.77
CA SER A 93 17.48 6.05 -11.37
C SER A 93 18.90 6.57 -11.08
N ILE A 94 19.15 6.95 -9.84
CA ILE A 94 20.46 7.46 -9.40
C ILE A 94 21.58 6.43 -9.57
N GLU A 95 21.31 5.16 -9.28
CA GLU A 95 22.27 4.07 -9.50
C GLU A 95 22.25 3.53 -10.96
N GLY A 96 21.55 4.19 -11.88
CA GLY A 96 21.55 3.87 -13.31
C GLY A 96 20.62 2.72 -13.73
N ARG A 97 19.61 2.37 -12.91
CA ARG A 97 18.61 1.35 -13.28
C ARG A 97 17.53 1.98 -14.15
N SER A 98 17.09 1.26 -15.18
CA SER A 98 16.15 1.78 -16.16
C SER A 98 14.72 1.91 -15.61
N ILE A 99 14.13 3.10 -15.75
CA ILE A 99 12.72 3.34 -15.41
C ILE A 99 11.91 3.25 -16.70
N HIS A 100 10.91 2.38 -16.73
CA HIS A 100 10.12 2.10 -17.93
C HIS A 100 8.76 2.79 -17.90
N LEU A 101 8.30 3.25 -19.06
CA LEU A 101 6.95 3.70 -19.32
C LEU A 101 6.29 2.71 -20.28
N VAL A 102 5.15 2.16 -19.88
CA VAL A 102 4.31 1.30 -20.72
C VAL A 102 3.09 2.12 -21.14
N ARG A 103 2.83 2.22 -22.45
CA ARG A 103 1.63 2.84 -23.01
C ARG A 103 0.73 1.77 -23.64
N LEU A 104 -0.58 1.92 -23.48
CA LEU A 104 -1.59 1.05 -24.07
C LEU A 104 -2.87 1.83 -24.40
N GLY A 105 -3.53 1.48 -25.51
CA GLY A 105 -4.79 2.12 -25.93
C GLY A 105 -4.60 3.43 -26.70
N ASN A 106 -5.69 3.92 -27.30
CA ASN A 106 -5.68 5.11 -28.17
C ASN A 106 -6.88 6.02 -27.93
N GLY A 107 -7.59 5.83 -26.83
CA GLY A 107 -8.77 6.63 -26.53
C GLY A 107 -8.48 8.03 -25.99
N PRO A 108 -9.50 8.90 -25.99
CA PRO A 108 -9.35 10.32 -25.67
C PRO A 108 -9.09 10.61 -24.19
N GLN A 109 -9.42 9.69 -23.28
CA GLN A 109 -9.19 9.87 -21.85
C GLN A 109 -7.83 9.31 -21.46
N THR A 110 -6.95 10.17 -20.95
CA THR A 110 -5.58 9.77 -20.58
C THR A 110 -5.48 9.47 -19.09
N VAL A 111 -4.93 8.30 -18.75
CA VAL A 111 -4.74 7.82 -17.39
C VAL A 111 -3.26 7.54 -17.13
N LEU A 112 -2.70 8.11 -16.07
CA LEU A 112 -1.33 7.84 -15.61
C LEU A 112 -1.37 7.03 -14.31
N LEU A 113 -0.66 5.93 -14.27
CA LEU A 113 -0.48 5.09 -13.09
C LEU A 113 1.01 5.03 -12.75
N TRP A 114 1.36 5.21 -11.49
CA TRP A 114 2.72 4.99 -11.03
C TRP A 114 2.71 4.24 -9.71
N SER A 115 3.62 3.28 -9.59
CA SER A 115 3.79 2.45 -8.40
C SER A 115 5.25 2.41 -7.96
N GLN A 116 5.48 1.94 -6.73
CA GLN A 116 6.79 1.84 -6.10
C GLN A 116 7.63 3.12 -6.22
N MET A 117 7.02 4.28 -5.97
CA MET A 117 7.81 5.49 -5.69
C MET A 117 8.52 5.37 -4.34
N HIS A 118 7.95 4.60 -3.43
CA HIS A 118 8.67 3.99 -2.32
C HIS A 118 8.99 2.54 -2.67
N GLY A 119 10.25 2.14 -2.48
CA GLY A 119 10.74 0.86 -2.99
C GLY A 119 10.20 -0.38 -2.26
N ASP A 120 9.74 -0.22 -1.02
CA ASP A 120 9.15 -1.26 -0.18
C ASP A 120 7.63 -1.47 -0.40
N GLU A 121 7.01 -0.71 -1.32
CA GLU A 121 5.56 -0.69 -1.51
C GLU A 121 5.15 -1.39 -2.82
N ALA A 122 5.36 -2.71 -2.88
CA ALA A 122 5.33 -3.49 -4.11
C ALA A 122 3.96 -3.99 -4.59
N THR A 123 2.92 -3.90 -3.74
CA THR A 123 1.60 -4.53 -3.97
C THR A 123 1.00 -4.16 -5.33
N ALA A 124 0.95 -2.86 -5.60
CA ALA A 124 0.33 -2.39 -6.83
C ALA A 124 1.18 -2.69 -8.07
N THR A 125 2.51 -2.71 -7.96
CA THR A 125 3.37 -3.13 -9.08
C THR A 125 3.07 -4.58 -9.49
N MET A 126 2.86 -5.48 -8.51
CA MET A 126 2.43 -6.85 -8.82
C MET A 126 1.08 -6.87 -9.57
N ALA A 127 0.12 -6.04 -9.14
CA ALA A 127 -1.17 -5.92 -9.81
C ALA A 127 -1.06 -5.32 -11.22
N LEU A 128 -0.14 -4.36 -11.46
CA LEU A 128 0.10 -3.83 -12.80
C LEU A 128 0.64 -4.91 -13.76
N LEU A 129 1.48 -5.82 -13.29
CA LEU A 129 1.94 -6.96 -14.10
C LEU A 129 0.76 -7.90 -14.45
N ASP A 130 -0.17 -8.10 -13.52
CA ASP A 130 -1.40 -8.88 -13.78
C ASP A 130 -2.30 -8.19 -14.81
N LEU A 131 -2.40 -6.86 -14.76
CA LEU A 131 -3.12 -6.07 -15.77
C LEU A 131 -2.50 -6.24 -17.16
N PHE A 132 -1.17 -6.31 -17.26
CA PHE A 132 -0.53 -6.53 -18.56
C PHE A 132 -0.87 -7.90 -19.15
N ASN A 133 -0.92 -8.93 -18.31
CA ASN A 133 -1.38 -10.26 -18.71
C ASN A 133 -2.85 -10.24 -19.12
N PHE A 134 -3.71 -9.55 -18.37
CA PHE A 134 -5.12 -9.36 -18.74
C PHE A 134 -5.28 -8.72 -20.10
N PHE A 135 -4.57 -7.62 -20.38
CA PHE A 135 -4.64 -6.92 -21.66
C PHE A 135 -3.95 -7.65 -22.82
N SER A 136 -3.06 -8.60 -22.53
CA SER A 136 -2.43 -9.48 -23.54
C SER A 136 -3.27 -10.72 -23.87
N ALA A 137 -4.25 -11.06 -23.03
CA ALA A 137 -5.05 -12.25 -23.20
C ALA A 137 -6.04 -12.14 -24.37
N SER A 138 -6.43 -13.29 -24.92
CA SER A 138 -7.51 -13.44 -25.89
C SER A 138 -8.51 -14.46 -25.35
N ASP A 139 -9.62 -13.95 -24.84
CA ASP A 139 -10.66 -14.70 -24.14
C ASP A 139 -12.00 -13.92 -24.15
N GLU A 140 -12.99 -14.35 -23.37
CA GLU A 140 -14.32 -13.75 -23.32
C GLU A 140 -14.36 -12.25 -22.96
N PHE A 141 -13.30 -11.71 -22.35
CA PHE A 141 -13.20 -10.29 -22.01
C PHE A 141 -12.67 -9.41 -23.17
N ASP A 142 -12.44 -9.97 -24.37
CA ASP A 142 -11.96 -9.22 -25.54
C ASP A 142 -12.83 -7.98 -25.87
N PRO A 143 -14.18 -8.05 -25.89
CA PRO A 143 -15.01 -6.87 -26.12
C PRO A 143 -14.84 -5.79 -25.04
N PHE A 144 -14.64 -6.21 -23.78
CA PHE A 144 -14.42 -5.29 -22.68
C PHE A 144 -13.06 -4.59 -22.82
N ARG A 145 -12.00 -5.34 -23.13
CA ARG A 145 -10.66 -4.80 -23.40
C ARG A 145 -10.67 -3.81 -24.56
N GLN A 146 -11.26 -4.19 -25.70
CA GLN A 146 -11.32 -3.33 -26.88
C GLN A 146 -12.01 -1.98 -26.60
N ARG A 147 -13.13 -2.01 -25.88
CA ARG A 147 -13.83 -0.79 -25.46
C ARG A 147 -12.98 0.05 -24.49
N LEU A 148 -12.32 -0.56 -23.52
CA LEU A 148 -11.41 0.19 -22.64
C LEU A 148 -10.30 0.87 -23.44
N LEU A 149 -9.69 0.17 -24.38
CA LEU A 149 -8.57 0.69 -25.18
C LEU A 149 -9.00 1.70 -26.27
N SER A 150 -10.27 1.71 -26.66
CA SER A 150 -10.83 2.75 -27.55
C SER A 150 -11.21 4.03 -26.81
N GLU A 151 -11.51 3.95 -25.51
CA GLU A 151 -11.89 5.10 -24.68
C GLU A 151 -10.73 5.67 -23.86
N LEU A 152 -9.75 4.82 -23.54
CA LEU A 152 -8.61 5.19 -22.70
C LEU A 152 -7.27 5.11 -23.46
N THR A 153 -6.38 6.02 -23.10
CA THR A 153 -4.93 5.87 -23.28
C THR A 153 -4.30 5.72 -21.91
N LEU A 154 -3.76 4.54 -21.60
CA LEU A 154 -3.18 4.19 -20.32
C LEU A 154 -1.65 4.33 -20.38
N TYR A 155 -1.08 4.98 -19.37
CA TYR A 155 0.35 5.12 -19.14
C TYR A 155 0.73 4.55 -17.78
N PHE A 156 1.66 3.61 -17.74
CA PHE A 156 2.10 2.97 -16.51
C PHE A 156 3.60 3.21 -16.30
N ILE A 157 3.96 3.63 -15.08
CA ILE A 157 5.33 3.56 -14.56
C ILE A 157 5.33 2.48 -13.46
N PRO A 158 5.64 1.22 -13.80
CA PRO A 158 5.47 0.12 -12.85
C PRO A 158 6.42 0.16 -11.65
N MET A 159 7.60 0.77 -11.80
CA MET A 159 8.55 0.90 -10.71
C MET A 159 9.30 2.23 -10.87
N LEU A 160 8.88 3.24 -10.10
CA LEU A 160 9.49 4.56 -10.17
C LEU A 160 10.84 4.63 -9.42
N ASN A 161 10.97 3.92 -8.30
CA ASN A 161 12.17 3.88 -7.46
C ASN A 161 12.82 2.48 -7.45
N PRO A 162 13.47 2.08 -8.56
CA PRO A 162 14.12 0.77 -8.61
C PRO A 162 15.28 0.64 -7.61
N ASP A 163 15.96 1.73 -7.24
CA ASP A 163 17.05 1.70 -6.26
C ASP A 163 16.56 1.37 -4.85
N GLY A 164 15.41 1.93 -4.46
CA GLY A 164 14.73 1.57 -3.22
C GLY A 164 14.20 0.13 -3.25
N ALA A 165 13.66 -0.31 -4.39
CA ALA A 165 13.13 -1.67 -4.54
C ALA A 165 14.21 -2.74 -4.37
N GLU A 166 15.41 -2.51 -4.89
CA GLU A 166 16.55 -3.41 -4.68
C GLU A 166 16.89 -3.64 -3.21
N LYS A 167 16.65 -2.65 -2.35
CA LYS A 167 16.93 -2.72 -0.91
C LYS A 167 15.66 -2.89 -0.06
N PHE A 168 14.51 -3.08 -0.71
CA PHE A 168 13.18 -3.11 -0.08
C PHE A 168 13.01 -1.99 0.96
N GLN A 169 13.25 -0.75 0.52
CA GLN A 169 13.22 0.42 1.38
C GLN A 169 12.41 1.56 0.76
N ARG A 170 11.84 2.40 1.62
CA ARG A 170 11.04 3.56 1.20
C ARG A 170 11.78 4.57 0.33
N ARG A 171 13.01 4.92 0.69
CA ARG A 171 13.74 6.05 0.09
C ARG A 171 14.62 5.60 -1.08
N ASN A 172 14.96 6.52 -1.99
CA ASN A 172 15.87 6.21 -3.11
C ASN A 172 17.34 6.10 -2.64
N ALA A 173 18.29 6.00 -3.58
CA ALA A 173 19.71 5.85 -3.28
C ALA A 173 20.36 7.03 -2.52
N LEU A 174 19.71 8.21 -2.48
CA LEU A 174 20.17 9.37 -1.70
C LEU A 174 19.44 9.53 -0.36
N ASP A 175 18.69 8.51 0.07
CA ASP A 175 17.78 8.59 1.21
C ASP A 175 16.75 9.74 1.07
N ILE A 176 16.37 10.11 -0.16
CA ILE A 176 15.27 11.06 -0.39
C ILE A 176 13.95 10.28 -0.48
N ASP A 177 12.94 10.77 0.24
CA ASP A 177 11.56 10.33 0.04
C ASP A 177 11.05 11.02 -1.23
N LEU A 178 10.86 10.25 -2.31
CA LEU A 178 10.41 10.78 -3.60
C LEU A 178 9.07 11.48 -3.47
N ASN A 179 8.19 11.03 -2.57
CA ASN A 179 6.91 11.65 -2.30
C ASN A 179 7.05 12.88 -1.37
N ARG A 180 8.25 13.44 -1.26
CA ARG A 180 8.54 14.75 -0.65
C ARG A 180 9.41 15.64 -1.55
N ASP A 181 9.52 15.30 -2.84
CA ASP A 181 10.37 15.99 -3.80
C ASP A 181 9.61 16.66 -4.96
N ALA A 182 8.28 16.75 -4.91
CA ALA A 182 7.47 17.26 -6.03
C ALA A 182 7.66 18.76 -6.35
N LEU A 183 8.20 19.54 -5.41
CA LEU A 183 8.43 20.98 -5.61
C LEU A 183 9.80 21.29 -6.21
N ARG A 184 10.83 20.56 -5.80
CA ARG A 184 12.22 20.82 -6.20
C ARG A 184 12.67 19.92 -7.33
N LEU A 185 12.10 18.71 -7.42
CA LEU A 185 12.43 17.71 -8.42
C LEU A 185 13.96 17.46 -8.44
N VAL A 186 14.52 17.22 -7.26
CA VAL A 186 15.97 17.03 -7.08
C VAL A 186 16.44 15.72 -7.69
N THR A 187 15.61 14.67 -7.61
CA THR A 187 16.00 13.33 -8.05
C THR A 187 15.58 13.07 -9.51
N PRO A 188 16.33 12.23 -10.25
CA PRO A 188 15.97 11.90 -11.64
C PRO A 188 14.60 11.20 -11.72
N GLU A 189 14.20 10.45 -10.69
CA GLU A 189 12.88 9.82 -10.61
C GLU A 189 11.77 10.87 -10.49
N ALA A 190 11.96 11.90 -9.64
CA ALA A 190 11.01 12.98 -9.46
C ALA A 190 10.85 13.82 -10.75
N GLU A 191 11.96 14.18 -11.39
CA GLU A 191 11.94 14.87 -12.70
C GLU A 191 11.23 14.04 -13.77
N LEU A 192 11.48 12.72 -13.81
CA LEU A 192 10.84 11.80 -14.74
C LEU A 192 9.32 11.77 -14.55
N LEU A 193 8.83 11.59 -13.32
CA LEU A 193 7.40 11.54 -13.05
C LEU A 193 6.72 12.86 -13.46
N LYS A 194 7.34 14.00 -13.12
CA LYS A 194 6.83 15.31 -13.54
C LYS A 194 6.75 15.45 -15.07
N ARG A 195 7.84 15.08 -15.75
CA ARG A 195 7.94 15.15 -17.21
C ARG A 195 6.88 14.28 -17.88
N VAL A 196 6.75 13.01 -17.46
CA VAL A 196 5.74 12.08 -18.01
C VAL A 196 4.34 12.62 -17.79
N ARG A 197 4.04 13.16 -16.60
CA ARG A 197 2.74 13.78 -16.32
C ARG A 197 2.45 14.95 -17.26
N ASP A 198 3.43 15.81 -17.53
CA ASP A 198 3.25 16.96 -18.42
C ASP A 198 3.14 16.57 -19.89
N GLU A 199 3.95 15.61 -20.35
CA GLU A 199 3.94 15.07 -21.72
C GLU A 199 2.59 14.40 -22.04
N THR A 200 2.08 13.60 -21.10
CA THR A 200 0.83 12.85 -21.28
C THR A 200 -0.41 13.71 -21.07
N ARG A 201 -0.30 14.83 -20.34
CA ARG A 201 -1.42 15.67 -19.89
C ARG A 201 -2.55 14.82 -19.27
N ALA A 202 -2.15 13.84 -18.44
CA ALA A 202 -3.07 12.86 -17.90
C ALA A 202 -4.26 13.52 -17.19
N GLN A 203 -5.47 13.12 -17.57
CA GLN A 203 -6.71 13.59 -16.97
C GLN A 203 -7.00 12.87 -15.66
N TRP A 204 -6.51 11.63 -15.55
CA TRP A 204 -6.62 10.77 -14.37
C TRP A 204 -5.24 10.28 -13.91
N GLY A 205 -5.08 10.14 -12.60
CA GLY A 205 -3.85 9.68 -11.97
C GLY A 205 -4.13 8.62 -10.90
N PHE A 206 -3.37 7.54 -10.88
CA PHE A 206 -3.37 6.58 -9.77
C PHE A 206 -2.01 6.58 -9.09
N ASN A 207 -2.01 7.10 -7.87
CA ASN A 207 -0.86 7.11 -6.98
C ASN A 207 -0.89 5.84 -6.12
N LEU A 208 -0.06 4.85 -6.46
CA LEU A 208 -0.18 3.50 -5.93
C LEU A 208 0.90 3.24 -4.86
N HIS A 209 0.45 2.98 -3.64
CA HIS A 209 1.27 2.92 -2.44
C HIS A 209 0.87 1.75 -1.53
N ASP A 210 1.69 1.55 -0.49
CA ASP A 210 1.37 0.70 0.65
C ASP A 210 1.46 1.50 1.95
N GLN A 211 0.56 1.20 2.89
CA GLN A 211 0.60 1.73 4.25
C GLN A 211 1.02 0.63 5.24
N ASN A 212 1.35 1.03 6.46
CA ASN A 212 1.74 0.06 7.49
C ASN A 212 0.56 -0.88 7.82
N ALA A 213 0.87 -2.16 8.03
CA ALA A 213 -0.13 -3.18 8.36
C ALA A 213 -0.94 -2.87 9.63
N TYR A 214 -0.40 -2.07 10.56
CA TYR A 214 -1.06 -1.72 11.82
C TYR A 214 -2.11 -0.60 11.72
N TYR A 215 -2.45 -0.16 10.51
CA TYR A 215 -3.47 0.85 10.29
C TYR A 215 -4.86 0.25 10.48
N GLY A 216 -5.73 0.94 11.23
CA GLY A 216 -7.13 0.56 11.46
C GLY A 216 -8.11 1.43 10.67
N VAL A 217 -9.36 0.99 10.58
CA VAL A 217 -10.48 1.76 10.00
C VAL A 217 -11.14 2.58 11.10
N GLY A 218 -10.89 3.88 11.14
CA GLY A 218 -11.39 4.76 12.20
C GLY A 218 -11.06 4.21 13.59
N ASN A 219 -12.11 3.93 14.37
CA ASN A 219 -12.04 3.28 15.68
C ASN A 219 -12.70 1.89 15.67
N ASP A 220 -12.79 1.25 14.51
CA ASP A 220 -13.31 -0.11 14.40
C ASP A 220 -12.20 -1.15 14.61
N PRO A 221 -12.53 -2.36 15.13
CA PRO A 221 -11.61 -3.48 15.27
C PRO A 221 -11.29 -4.15 13.93
N LYS A 222 -11.05 -3.35 12.88
CA LYS A 222 -10.74 -3.81 11.53
C LYS A 222 -9.53 -3.06 10.99
N THR A 223 -8.64 -3.80 10.34
CA THR A 223 -7.51 -3.21 9.64
C THR A 223 -7.99 -2.39 8.44
N ALA A 224 -7.33 -1.27 8.17
CA ALA A 224 -7.48 -0.56 6.91
C ALA A 224 -6.66 -1.31 5.85
N SER A 225 -7.30 -2.28 5.18
CA SER A 225 -6.67 -3.10 4.15
C SER A 225 -6.42 -2.32 2.87
N ILE A 226 -7.37 -1.45 2.48
CA ILE A 226 -7.18 -0.47 1.40
C ILE A 226 -7.62 0.90 1.92
N SER A 227 -6.77 1.91 1.81
CA SER A 227 -7.18 3.30 2.01
C SER A 227 -7.17 4.07 0.70
N PHE A 228 -8.15 4.94 0.51
CA PHE A 228 -8.20 5.85 -0.64
C PHE A 228 -7.96 7.30 -0.22
N LEU A 229 -7.44 8.11 -1.12
CA LEU A 229 -7.46 9.56 -0.95
C LEU A 229 -7.65 10.24 -2.30
N ALA A 230 -8.55 11.23 -2.34
CA ALA A 230 -8.54 12.26 -3.37
C ALA A 230 -7.70 13.43 -2.82
N PRO A 231 -6.41 13.56 -3.23
CA PRO A 231 -5.47 14.46 -2.58
C PRO A 231 -6.00 15.89 -2.52
N ALA A 232 -5.65 16.61 -1.46
CA ALA A 232 -5.92 18.05 -1.42
C ALA A 232 -5.03 18.76 -2.43
N TYR A 233 -5.52 19.85 -3.04
CA TYR A 233 -4.70 20.70 -3.92
C TYR A 233 -4.29 22.03 -3.26
N ASN A 234 -4.81 22.30 -2.06
CA ASN A 234 -4.51 23.46 -1.22
C ASN A 234 -4.77 23.15 0.27
N ILE A 235 -4.31 24.06 1.13
CA ILE A 235 -4.42 23.94 2.59
C ILE A 235 -5.89 23.87 3.05
N ASP A 236 -6.77 24.63 2.40
CA ASP A 236 -8.19 24.72 2.76
C ASP A 236 -9.00 23.47 2.34
N LYS A 237 -8.36 22.51 1.67
CA LYS A 237 -8.97 21.26 1.20
C LYS A 237 -10.24 21.55 0.39
N GLU A 238 -10.19 22.55 -0.48
CA GLU A 238 -11.30 22.87 -1.36
C GLU A 238 -11.59 21.70 -2.33
N ILE A 239 -12.80 21.71 -2.89
CA ILE A 239 -13.26 20.71 -3.87
C ILE A 239 -13.51 21.44 -5.19
N ASN A 240 -12.58 21.31 -6.13
CA ASN A 240 -12.78 21.68 -7.52
C ASN A 240 -13.27 20.47 -8.34
N GLU A 241 -13.51 20.65 -9.64
CA GLU A 241 -13.96 19.57 -10.51
C GLU A 241 -13.01 18.36 -10.50
N VAL A 242 -11.70 18.61 -10.56
CA VAL A 242 -10.65 17.60 -10.63
C VAL A 242 -10.65 16.72 -9.36
N ARG A 243 -10.69 17.33 -8.17
CA ARG A 243 -10.72 16.59 -6.90
C ARG A 243 -12.07 15.91 -6.70
N GLY A 244 -13.15 16.59 -7.08
CA GLY A 244 -14.50 16.02 -7.00
C GLY A 244 -14.70 14.80 -7.90
N ASN A 245 -14.04 14.74 -9.05
CA ASN A 245 -14.05 13.55 -9.92
C ASN A 245 -13.34 12.37 -9.24
N ALA A 246 -12.17 12.60 -8.63
CA ALA A 246 -11.46 11.60 -7.84
C ALA A 246 -12.31 11.09 -6.66
N MET A 247 -12.95 11.98 -5.90
CA MET A 247 -13.84 11.61 -4.78
C MET A 247 -15.00 10.73 -5.24
N ARG A 248 -15.65 11.07 -6.36
CA ARG A 248 -16.74 10.27 -6.94
C ARG A 248 -16.29 8.88 -7.38
N LEU A 249 -15.11 8.80 -8.00
CA LEU A 249 -14.54 7.52 -8.39
C LEU A 249 -14.22 6.67 -7.14
N ILE A 250 -13.68 7.28 -6.09
CA ILE A 250 -13.41 6.59 -4.82
C ILE A 250 -14.71 6.06 -4.18
N VAL A 251 -15.82 6.80 -4.20
CA VAL A 251 -17.11 6.29 -3.72
C VAL A 251 -17.52 5.02 -4.45
N LEU A 252 -17.29 4.95 -5.76
CA LEU A 252 -17.56 3.76 -6.55
C LEU A 252 -16.64 2.59 -6.14
N LEU A 253 -15.35 2.86 -5.98
CA LEU A 253 -14.36 1.85 -5.59
C LEU A 253 -14.55 1.36 -4.14
N ASP A 254 -14.97 2.21 -3.21
CA ASP A 254 -15.36 1.81 -1.86
C ASP A 254 -16.52 0.81 -1.96
N ARG A 255 -17.61 1.15 -2.66
CA ARG A 255 -18.75 0.23 -2.83
C ARG A 255 -18.36 -1.11 -3.47
N LEU A 256 -17.41 -1.11 -4.40
CA LEU A 256 -16.84 -2.34 -4.96
C LEU A 256 -16.14 -3.15 -3.86
N LEU A 257 -15.20 -2.55 -3.15
CA LEU A 257 -14.37 -3.25 -2.17
C LEU A 257 -15.13 -3.69 -0.94
N GLN A 258 -16.22 -3.01 -0.56
CA GLN A 258 -17.12 -3.47 0.51
C GLN A 258 -17.71 -4.86 0.25
N GLN A 259 -17.77 -5.32 -1.00
CA GLN A 259 -18.25 -6.66 -1.35
C GLN A 259 -17.23 -7.77 -1.05
N TYR A 260 -15.93 -7.44 -1.01
CA TYR A 260 -14.85 -8.41 -0.85
C TYR A 260 -14.18 -8.29 0.53
N ILE A 261 -14.02 -7.07 1.03
CA ILE A 261 -13.37 -6.76 2.32
C ILE A 261 -14.25 -5.82 3.17
N PRO A 262 -15.45 -6.26 3.60
CA PRO A 262 -16.45 -5.42 4.25
C PRO A 262 -15.95 -4.73 5.52
N GLY A 263 -15.96 -3.40 5.50
CA GLY A 263 -15.50 -2.52 6.57
C GLY A 263 -13.98 -2.45 6.74
N LYS A 264 -13.20 -2.89 5.74
CA LYS A 264 -11.73 -2.78 5.74
C LYS A 264 -11.20 -1.70 4.77
N VAL A 265 -12.09 -0.81 4.30
CA VAL A 265 -11.77 0.34 3.45
C VAL A 265 -11.78 1.61 4.28
N ALA A 266 -10.80 2.50 4.06
CA ALA A 266 -10.69 3.78 4.76
C ALA A 266 -10.32 4.95 3.82
N LYS A 267 -10.35 6.18 4.33
CA LYS A 267 -9.68 7.34 3.75
C LYS A 267 -8.28 7.48 4.34
N TYR A 268 -7.29 7.78 3.53
CA TYR A 268 -5.99 8.24 4.05
C TYR A 268 -6.09 9.68 4.56
N ASP A 269 -5.19 10.10 5.46
CA ASP A 269 -5.08 11.49 5.92
C ASP A 269 -5.04 12.45 4.71
N ASP A 270 -5.98 13.40 4.67
CA ASP A 270 -6.15 14.34 3.56
C ASP A 270 -5.50 15.71 3.84
N THR A 271 -4.63 15.79 4.84
CA THR A 271 -3.81 16.98 5.12
C THR A 271 -2.92 17.29 3.92
N PHE A 272 -3.03 18.51 3.42
CA PHE A 272 -2.23 18.98 2.29
C PHE A 272 -0.73 18.96 2.61
N GLU A 273 0.03 18.15 1.88
CA GLU A 273 1.49 18.09 1.90
C GLU A 273 2.01 18.68 0.59
N PRO A 274 2.45 19.95 0.59
CA PRO A 274 2.82 20.67 -0.64
C PRO A 274 4.02 20.06 -1.37
N ARG A 275 4.75 19.12 -0.76
CA ARG A 275 5.88 18.42 -1.38
C ARG A 275 5.53 17.04 -1.94
N ALA A 276 4.31 16.55 -1.70
CA ALA A 276 3.86 15.24 -2.18
C ALA A 276 3.46 15.29 -3.65
N PHE A 277 3.71 14.20 -4.38
CA PHE A 277 3.36 14.11 -5.79
C PHE A 277 1.85 13.98 -5.98
N GLY A 278 1.14 13.25 -5.10
CA GLY A 278 -0.33 13.14 -5.17
C GLY A 278 -1.00 14.52 -5.18
N ASP A 279 -0.71 15.35 -4.17
CA ASP A 279 -1.23 16.70 -4.01
C ASP A 279 -0.86 17.62 -5.18
N ASN A 280 0.39 17.55 -5.65
CA ASN A 280 0.84 18.39 -6.76
C ASN A 280 0.26 17.95 -8.10
N ILE A 281 0.16 16.65 -8.40
CA ILE A 281 -0.46 16.15 -9.63
C ILE A 281 -1.96 16.50 -9.64
N GLN A 282 -2.63 16.41 -8.49
CA GLN A 282 -3.97 16.91 -8.29
C GLN A 282 -4.08 18.41 -8.59
N LYS A 283 -3.19 19.21 -8.00
CA LYS A 283 -3.09 20.66 -8.21
C LYS A 283 -2.77 21.04 -9.65
N TRP A 284 -2.00 20.24 -10.37
CA TRP A 284 -1.66 20.47 -11.77
C TRP A 284 -2.80 20.11 -12.73
N GLY A 285 -3.93 19.59 -12.22
CA GLY A 285 -5.17 19.42 -12.99
C GLY A 285 -5.48 17.97 -13.36
N THR A 286 -4.86 16.99 -12.70
CA THR A 286 -5.13 15.56 -12.91
C THR A 286 -6.03 15.05 -11.79
N SER A 287 -7.10 14.30 -12.11
CA SER A 287 -7.97 13.68 -11.10
C SER A 287 -7.23 12.50 -10.48
N THR A 288 -6.56 12.75 -9.36
CA THR A 288 -5.64 11.80 -8.73
C THR A 288 -6.32 11.02 -7.62
N ILE A 289 -6.11 9.70 -7.63
CA ILE A 289 -6.58 8.77 -6.62
C ILE A 289 -5.34 8.12 -6.01
N LEU A 290 -5.16 8.28 -4.72
CA LEU A 290 -4.25 7.49 -3.92
C LEU A 290 -4.92 6.16 -3.57
N ILE A 291 -4.18 5.05 -3.71
CA ILE A 291 -4.58 3.74 -3.19
C ILE A 291 -3.44 3.21 -2.33
N GLU A 292 -3.72 2.96 -1.05
CA GLU A 292 -2.78 2.51 -0.03
C GLU A 292 -3.10 1.08 0.40
N SER A 293 -2.19 0.13 0.17
CA SER A 293 -2.35 -1.27 0.61
C SER A 293 -1.82 -1.48 2.03
N GLY A 294 -2.72 -1.69 2.99
CA GLY A 294 -2.38 -1.91 4.40
C GLY A 294 -2.27 -3.39 4.78
N GLY A 295 -2.82 -3.73 5.94
CA GLY A 295 -2.81 -5.09 6.49
C GLY A 295 -4.12 -5.83 6.22
N LEU A 296 -4.01 -7.13 5.87
CA LEU A 296 -5.13 -8.05 5.75
C LEU A 296 -4.75 -9.38 6.41
N ASP A 297 -5.64 -9.91 7.24
CA ASP A 297 -5.39 -11.12 8.01
C ASP A 297 -5.11 -12.31 7.09
N GLY A 298 -3.97 -12.99 7.29
CA GLY A 298 -3.58 -14.15 6.48
C GLY A 298 -3.06 -13.81 5.07
N ASP A 299 -2.73 -12.54 4.80
CA ASP A 299 -2.20 -12.09 3.51
C ASP A 299 -0.84 -11.36 3.65
N PRO A 300 0.20 -12.02 4.20
CA PRO A 300 1.49 -11.37 4.50
C PRO A 300 2.22 -10.90 3.24
N GLU A 301 2.08 -11.66 2.15
CA GLU A 301 2.66 -11.37 0.83
C GLU A 301 1.71 -10.53 -0.05
N LYS A 302 0.61 -10.01 0.51
CA LYS A 302 -0.33 -9.09 -0.12
C LYS A 302 -0.92 -9.61 -1.45
N GLN A 303 -1.14 -10.92 -1.57
CA GLN A 303 -1.67 -11.55 -2.78
C GLN A 303 -3.17 -11.31 -2.93
N GLU A 304 -3.93 -11.30 -1.83
CA GLU A 304 -5.34 -10.91 -1.87
C GLU A 304 -5.47 -9.40 -2.13
N LEU A 305 -4.62 -8.57 -1.49
CA LEU A 305 -4.58 -7.13 -1.81
C LEU A 305 -4.19 -6.86 -3.27
N ARG A 306 -3.24 -7.62 -3.85
CA ARG A 306 -2.87 -7.58 -5.27
C ARG A 306 -4.08 -7.86 -6.17
N LYS A 307 -4.87 -8.90 -5.85
CA LYS A 307 -6.13 -9.21 -6.55
C LYS A 307 -7.15 -8.07 -6.45
N LEU A 308 -7.31 -7.48 -5.27
CA LEU A 308 -8.21 -6.35 -5.08
C LEU A 308 -7.77 -5.11 -5.87
N HIS A 309 -6.46 -4.84 -5.97
CA HIS A 309 -5.92 -3.79 -6.86
C HIS A 309 -6.26 -4.07 -8.32
N PHE A 310 -6.06 -5.30 -8.80
CA PHE A 310 -6.42 -5.70 -10.16
C PHE A 310 -7.90 -5.41 -10.46
N THR A 311 -8.81 -5.87 -9.60
CA THR A 311 -10.25 -5.66 -9.77
C THR A 311 -10.64 -4.18 -9.64
N ALA A 312 -10.07 -3.46 -8.67
CA ALA A 312 -10.35 -2.04 -8.45
C ALA A 312 -9.89 -1.17 -9.62
N LEU A 313 -8.70 -1.41 -10.17
CA LEU A 313 -8.17 -0.66 -11.31
C LEU A 313 -8.97 -0.91 -12.58
N LEU A 314 -9.33 -2.16 -12.91
CA LEU A 314 -10.19 -2.44 -14.07
C LEU A 314 -11.58 -1.83 -13.93
N THR A 315 -12.15 -1.85 -12.72
CA THR A 315 -13.43 -1.19 -12.43
C THR A 315 -13.30 0.33 -12.56
N ALA A 316 -12.19 0.90 -12.11
CA ALA A 316 -11.91 2.32 -12.25
C ALA A 316 -11.79 2.72 -13.74
N PHE A 317 -11.08 1.93 -14.54
CA PHE A 317 -10.96 2.13 -15.99
C PHE A 317 -12.31 2.08 -16.67
N ASP A 318 -13.16 1.10 -16.33
CA ASP A 318 -14.53 1.04 -16.85
C ASP A 318 -15.34 2.28 -16.47
N ALA A 319 -15.25 2.70 -15.21
CA ALA A 319 -15.98 3.87 -14.72
C ALA A 319 -15.55 5.16 -15.41
N ILE A 320 -14.24 5.33 -15.65
CA ILE A 320 -13.67 6.45 -16.39
C ILE A 320 -14.12 6.41 -17.86
N ALA A 321 -13.95 5.28 -18.54
CA ALA A 321 -14.31 5.10 -19.95
C ALA A 321 -15.81 5.37 -20.20
N SER A 322 -16.68 4.86 -19.33
CA SER A 322 -18.14 5.05 -19.44
C SER A 322 -18.64 6.38 -18.88
N GLY A 323 -17.83 7.08 -18.08
CA GLY A 323 -18.26 8.24 -17.30
C GLY A 323 -19.20 7.90 -16.13
N SER A 324 -19.40 6.62 -15.80
CA SER A 324 -20.36 6.18 -14.77
C SER A 324 -20.02 6.64 -13.35
N TYR A 325 -18.76 7.00 -13.06
CA TYR A 325 -18.36 7.61 -11.79
C TYR A 325 -19.18 8.88 -11.48
N ARG A 326 -19.68 9.60 -12.50
CA ARG A 326 -20.49 10.81 -12.32
C ARG A 326 -21.83 10.56 -11.62
N SER A 327 -22.30 9.30 -11.61
CA SER A 327 -23.51 8.90 -10.87
C SER A 327 -23.30 8.81 -9.35
N ALA A 328 -22.05 8.76 -8.88
CA ALA A 328 -21.75 8.73 -7.47
C ALA A 328 -22.09 10.07 -6.80
N ASN A 329 -22.79 10.01 -5.66
CA ASN A 329 -22.95 11.18 -4.81
C ASN A 329 -21.61 11.48 -4.13
N ILE A 330 -21.00 12.62 -4.46
CA ILE A 330 -19.72 13.04 -3.89
C ILE A 330 -19.72 13.07 -2.36
N GLN A 331 -20.87 13.34 -1.72
CA GLN A 331 -20.96 13.39 -0.25
C GLN A 331 -20.88 12.02 0.43
N ASP A 332 -20.99 10.93 -0.34
CA ASP A 332 -20.72 9.60 0.19
C ASP A 332 -19.22 9.41 0.48
N TYR A 333 -18.33 10.20 -0.12
CA TYR A 333 -16.89 10.16 0.18
C TYR A 333 -16.60 10.48 1.65
N GLU A 334 -17.36 11.41 2.24
CA GLU A 334 -17.20 11.79 3.65
C GLU A 334 -17.71 10.74 4.62
N LYS A 335 -18.44 9.73 4.13
CA LYS A 335 -18.90 8.60 4.95
C LYS A 335 -17.83 7.52 5.11
N ILE A 336 -16.81 7.53 4.27
CA ILE A 336 -15.68 6.61 4.38
C ILE A 336 -14.84 7.07 5.59
N PRO A 337 -14.64 6.22 6.61
CA PRO A 337 -13.87 6.58 7.80
C PRO A 337 -12.39 6.80 7.46
N PHE A 338 -11.70 7.73 8.15
CA PHE A 338 -10.26 7.86 8.03
C PHE A 338 -9.52 6.64 8.60
N ASN A 339 -8.33 6.36 8.09
CA ASN A 339 -7.44 5.36 8.65
C ASN A 339 -6.85 5.86 9.99
N ASN A 340 -6.46 4.90 10.83
CA ASN A 340 -5.84 5.16 12.13
C ASN A 340 -4.48 4.47 12.18
N SER A 341 -3.41 5.26 12.10
CA SER A 341 -2.04 4.80 11.86
C SER A 341 -1.40 3.97 12.98
N ASN A 342 -2.04 3.91 14.16
CA ASN A 342 -1.49 3.22 15.32
C ASN A 342 -2.51 2.31 16.01
N ALA A 343 -3.48 1.77 15.28
CA ALA A 343 -4.61 1.04 15.86
C ALA A 343 -4.29 -0.41 16.24
N PHE A 344 -3.33 -1.07 15.57
CA PHE A 344 -3.14 -2.53 15.67
C PHE A 344 -1.80 -2.98 16.24
N HIS A 345 -1.79 -4.18 16.80
CA HIS A 345 -0.63 -4.97 17.19
C HIS A 345 -0.72 -6.36 16.53
N ASP A 346 0.37 -7.12 16.47
CA ASP A 346 0.31 -8.53 16.06
C ASP A 346 -0.35 -9.37 17.14
N LEU A 347 0.06 -9.18 18.39
CA LEU A 347 -0.46 -9.91 19.54
C LEU A 347 -0.75 -8.92 20.68
N ILE A 348 -1.93 -9.03 21.29
CA ILE A 348 -2.20 -8.45 22.61
C ILE A 348 -2.55 -9.55 23.60
N ILE A 349 -1.80 -9.61 24.70
CA ILE A 349 -2.16 -10.37 25.90
C ILE A 349 -2.88 -9.42 26.85
N ARG A 350 -4.16 -9.66 27.11
CA ARG A 350 -5.02 -8.80 27.95
C ARG A 350 -4.98 -9.20 29.40
N GLU A 351 -4.96 -8.23 30.31
CA GLU A 351 -5.19 -8.41 31.74
C GLU A 351 -4.27 -9.44 32.43
N ALA A 352 -3.02 -9.55 31.98
CA ALA A 352 -2.02 -10.44 32.56
C ALA A 352 -1.43 -9.87 33.86
N GLN A 353 -1.10 -10.74 34.82
CA GLN A 353 -0.38 -10.35 36.04
C GLN A 353 1.13 -10.35 35.80
N VAL A 354 1.79 -9.20 35.97
CA VAL A 354 3.26 -9.07 35.93
C VAL A 354 3.78 -8.73 37.31
N GLU A 355 4.84 -9.41 37.74
CA GLU A 355 5.51 -9.16 39.02
C GLU A 355 6.63 -8.13 38.88
N LYS A 356 6.68 -7.17 39.80
CA LYS A 356 7.81 -6.25 39.97
C LYS A 356 8.01 -5.91 41.44
N ASN A 357 9.18 -6.23 41.99
CA ASN A 357 9.57 -5.90 43.36
C ASN A 357 8.61 -6.42 44.44
N GLY A 358 8.20 -7.67 44.32
CA GLY A 358 7.28 -8.39 45.21
C GLY A 358 5.81 -8.03 45.05
N LYS A 359 5.44 -7.25 44.02
CA LYS A 359 4.06 -6.78 43.79
C LYS A 359 3.59 -7.20 42.39
N TRP A 360 2.32 -7.56 42.31
CA TRP A 360 1.65 -7.93 41.07
C TRP A 360 0.85 -6.75 40.50
N TYR A 361 0.92 -6.59 39.18
CA TYR A 361 0.23 -5.56 38.43
C TYR A 361 -0.51 -6.19 37.26
N THR A 362 -1.79 -5.82 37.07
CA THR A 362 -2.56 -6.18 35.88
C THR A 362 -2.17 -5.24 34.74
N VAL A 363 -1.72 -5.79 33.61
CA VAL A 363 -1.36 -5.03 32.41
C VAL A 363 -1.77 -5.78 31.15
N ASP A 364 -1.99 -5.02 30.07
CA ASP A 364 -1.96 -5.56 28.72
C ASP A 364 -0.53 -5.52 28.17
N LEU A 365 -0.16 -6.51 27.35
CA LEU A 365 1.13 -6.62 26.68
C LEU A 365 0.91 -6.65 25.16
N GLY A 366 1.35 -5.60 24.46
CA GLY A 366 1.19 -5.48 23.01
C GLY A 366 2.50 -5.77 22.28
N PHE A 367 2.47 -6.65 21.28
CA PHE A 367 3.63 -7.01 20.47
C PHE A 367 3.46 -6.55 19.02
N ARG A 368 4.55 -6.07 18.43
CA ARG A 368 4.65 -5.83 16.99
C ARG A 368 5.85 -6.55 16.41
N LEU A 369 5.68 -7.10 15.22
CA LEU A 369 6.70 -7.75 14.43
C LEU A 369 7.37 -6.72 13.52
N SER A 370 8.68 -6.83 13.42
CA SER A 370 9.50 -6.18 12.41
C SER A 370 10.12 -7.23 11.52
N GLU A 371 10.19 -6.96 10.23
CA GLU A 371 10.95 -7.77 9.28
C GLU A 371 12.42 -7.41 9.36
N ILE A 372 13.27 -8.44 9.39
CA ILE A 372 14.72 -8.28 9.38
C ILE A 372 15.27 -8.98 8.14
N GLU A 373 15.90 -8.22 7.27
CA GLU A 373 16.35 -8.69 5.97
C GLU A 373 17.62 -9.52 6.04
N TYR A 374 17.76 -10.46 5.10
CA TYR A 374 18.99 -11.20 4.84
C TYR A 374 19.03 -11.67 3.38
N ASN A 375 20.19 -12.17 2.93
CA ASN A 375 20.43 -12.57 1.54
C ASN A 375 20.03 -11.46 0.56
N ASP A 376 20.68 -10.30 0.69
CA ASP A 376 20.50 -9.17 -0.24
C ASP A 376 19.03 -8.72 -0.38
N TYR A 377 18.35 -8.58 0.76
CA TYR A 377 16.97 -8.10 0.85
C TYR A 377 15.93 -8.96 0.11
N GLN A 378 16.29 -10.17 -0.33
CA GLN A 378 15.36 -11.12 -0.96
C GLN A 378 14.56 -11.90 0.08
N ASN A 379 15.17 -12.17 1.23
CA ASN A 379 14.53 -12.89 2.32
C ASN A 379 14.45 -12.02 3.58
N HIS A 380 13.53 -12.39 4.46
CA HIS A 380 13.39 -11.75 5.76
C HIS A 380 12.96 -12.77 6.81
N TYR A 381 13.13 -12.42 8.09
CA TYR A 381 12.48 -13.12 9.18
C TYR A 381 11.84 -12.11 10.13
N HIS A 382 10.85 -12.55 10.89
CA HIS A 382 10.19 -11.69 11.87
C HIS A 382 10.91 -11.66 13.22
N ARG A 383 11.02 -10.46 13.77
CA ARG A 383 11.43 -10.24 15.15
C ARG A 383 10.37 -9.41 15.85
N ALA A 384 9.77 -9.95 16.90
CA ALA A 384 8.87 -9.17 17.74
C ALA A 384 9.61 -8.16 18.61
N SER A 385 8.87 -7.14 19.00
CA SER A 385 9.15 -6.29 20.14
C SER A 385 7.87 -6.14 20.94
N LEU A 386 8.00 -6.09 22.27
CA LEU A 386 6.96 -5.62 23.16
C LEU A 386 6.83 -4.10 22.92
N SER A 387 5.88 -3.74 22.07
CA SER A 387 5.73 -2.39 21.53
C SER A 387 4.94 -1.48 22.45
N ASP A 388 4.13 -2.03 23.37
CA ASP A 388 3.47 -1.26 24.42
C ASP A 388 3.11 -2.14 25.65
N ILE A 389 2.95 -1.52 26.82
CA ILE A 389 2.61 -2.16 28.10
C ILE A 389 1.69 -1.24 28.90
N GLY A 390 0.56 -1.74 29.37
CA GLY A 390 -0.34 -1.00 30.25
C GLY A 390 -1.80 -1.12 29.85
N ASP A 391 -2.49 -0.01 29.68
CA ASP A 391 -3.87 0.03 29.20
C ASP A 391 -3.86 0.09 27.67
N LEU A 392 -4.18 -1.03 27.02
CA LEU A 392 -4.31 -1.11 25.56
C LEU A 392 -5.77 -1.19 25.12
N SER A 393 -6.74 -0.80 25.96
CA SER A 393 -8.18 -0.99 25.70
C SER A 393 -8.69 -0.31 24.42
N THR A 394 -7.96 0.68 23.90
CA THR A 394 -8.25 1.38 22.64
C THR A 394 -7.52 0.82 21.42
N PHE A 395 -6.74 -0.25 21.59
CA PHE A 395 -5.98 -0.89 20.53
C PHE A 395 -6.59 -2.25 20.17
N TYR A 396 -6.35 -2.67 18.94
CA TYR A 396 -6.75 -3.95 18.40
C TYR A 396 -5.53 -4.81 18.07
N ALA A 397 -5.76 -6.09 17.79
CA ALA A 397 -4.69 -6.99 17.40
C ALA A 397 -5.14 -8.02 16.38
N TYR A 398 -4.19 -8.54 15.60
CA TYR A 398 -4.40 -9.70 14.74
C TYR A 398 -4.69 -10.96 15.57
N GLU A 399 -3.96 -11.13 16.66
CA GLU A 399 -4.19 -12.17 17.65
C GLU A 399 -4.37 -11.57 19.05
N GLN A 400 -5.35 -12.07 19.81
CA GLN A 400 -5.59 -11.63 21.18
C GLN A 400 -5.81 -12.80 22.11
N LEU A 401 -5.23 -12.72 23.31
CA LEU A 401 -5.51 -13.64 24.40
C LEU A 401 -6.05 -12.87 25.61
N ASP A 402 -7.15 -13.34 26.19
CA ASP A 402 -7.60 -12.93 27.52
C ASP A 402 -6.82 -13.71 28.58
N ALA A 403 -5.93 -13.03 29.29
CA ALA A 403 -5.04 -13.61 30.29
C ALA A 403 -5.48 -13.28 31.73
N ARG A 404 -6.79 -13.05 31.97
CA ARG A 404 -7.31 -12.90 33.33
C ARG A 404 -6.99 -14.09 34.22
N GLY A 405 -6.33 -13.79 35.34
CA GLY A 405 -5.88 -14.77 36.31
C GLY A 405 -4.62 -15.54 35.91
N TYR A 406 -3.99 -15.19 34.77
CA TYR A 406 -2.68 -15.71 34.41
C TYR A 406 -1.57 -14.80 34.94
N GLN A 407 -0.49 -15.44 35.37
CA GLN A 407 0.77 -14.80 35.76
C GLN A 407 1.79 -14.94 34.63
N VAL A 408 2.48 -13.84 34.33
CA VAL A 408 3.60 -13.82 33.40
C VAL A 408 4.84 -14.32 34.13
N VAL A 409 5.33 -15.48 33.72
CA VAL A 409 6.50 -16.13 34.31
C VAL A 409 7.64 -16.16 33.29
N PRO A 410 8.83 -15.61 33.59
CA PRO A 410 9.97 -15.69 32.69
C PRO A 410 10.28 -17.14 32.31
N GLY A 411 10.47 -17.40 31.01
CA GLY A 411 10.79 -18.73 30.55
C GLY A 411 12.16 -19.20 31.02
N LYS A 412 12.30 -20.51 31.27
CA LYS A 412 13.53 -21.13 31.79
C LYS A 412 14.53 -21.37 30.66
N THR A 413 15.81 -21.32 31.01
CA THR A 413 16.90 -21.82 30.15
C THR A 413 17.05 -23.32 30.35
N TYR A 414 17.08 -24.08 29.26
CA TYR A 414 17.36 -25.51 29.29
C TYR A 414 18.79 -25.74 29.84
N PRO A 415 18.99 -26.66 30.81
CA PRO A 415 20.24 -26.75 31.57
C PRO A 415 21.45 -27.21 30.75
N SER A 416 21.24 -27.92 29.64
CA SER A 416 22.32 -28.39 28.77
C SER A 416 22.42 -27.56 27.50
N SER A 417 23.66 -27.36 27.02
CA SER A 417 23.90 -26.75 25.71
C SER A 417 23.83 -27.78 24.58
N PHE A 418 23.44 -27.33 23.40
CA PHE A 418 23.43 -28.11 22.16
C PHE A 418 24.60 -27.68 21.26
N ALA A 419 25.12 -28.57 20.41
CA ALA A 419 26.25 -28.21 19.55
C ALA A 419 25.83 -27.22 18.46
N GLY A 420 24.61 -27.36 17.93
CA GLY A 420 24.01 -26.42 17.00
C GLY A 420 22.49 -26.56 16.87
N ILE A 421 21.91 -25.76 15.98
CA ILE A 421 20.45 -25.69 15.83
C ILE A 421 19.82 -27.01 15.36
N ASP A 422 20.54 -27.82 14.59
CA ASP A 422 20.02 -29.09 14.09
C ASP A 422 19.83 -30.12 15.20
N ASP A 423 20.62 -30.06 16.27
CA ASP A 423 20.43 -30.90 17.45
C ASP A 423 19.14 -30.53 18.18
N LEU A 424 18.82 -29.24 18.20
CA LEU A 424 17.62 -28.70 18.83
C LEU A 424 16.36 -29.03 18.01
N ARG A 425 16.44 -29.01 16.68
CA ARG A 425 15.36 -29.46 15.79
C ARG A 425 14.95 -30.91 16.00
N ARG A 426 15.86 -31.75 16.49
CA ARG A 426 15.60 -33.17 16.80
C ARG A 426 14.94 -33.37 18.17
N GLN A 427 14.80 -32.33 18.98
CA GLN A 427 14.14 -32.41 20.28
C GLN A 427 12.61 -32.26 20.14
N ASN A 428 11.88 -32.79 21.11
CA ASN A 428 10.45 -32.53 21.26
C ASN A 428 10.24 -31.15 21.90
N ILE A 429 10.34 -30.09 21.09
CA ILE A 429 10.19 -28.69 21.54
C ILE A 429 8.87 -28.46 22.28
N PRO A 430 7.69 -28.91 21.80
CA PRO A 430 6.44 -28.77 22.55
C PRO A 430 6.51 -29.33 23.98
N ALA A 431 7.10 -30.52 24.16
CA ALA A 431 7.25 -31.11 25.49
C ALA A 431 8.19 -30.32 26.40
N LEU A 432 9.23 -29.69 25.84
CA LEU A 432 10.16 -28.84 26.59
C LEU A 432 9.53 -27.50 26.99
N LEU A 433 8.71 -26.91 26.11
CA LEU A 433 7.93 -25.72 26.42
C LEU A 433 6.93 -25.96 27.57
N ARG A 434 6.26 -27.12 27.59
CA ARG A 434 5.37 -27.53 28.71
C ARG A 434 6.10 -27.67 30.05
N GLN A 435 7.40 -27.97 30.03
CA GLN A 435 8.24 -27.99 31.24
C GLN A 435 8.74 -26.58 31.64
N GLY A 436 8.44 -25.58 30.81
CA GLY A 436 8.78 -24.18 30.99
C GLY A 436 10.10 -23.76 30.33
N TYR A 437 10.73 -24.60 29.51
CA TYR A 437 11.99 -24.28 28.84
C TYR A 437 11.74 -23.57 27.52
N THR A 438 11.95 -22.25 27.48
CA THR A 438 11.80 -21.43 26.26
C THR A 438 13.14 -21.05 25.64
N THR A 439 14.22 -21.06 26.44
CA THR A 439 15.55 -20.63 26.02
C THR A 439 16.51 -21.81 25.92
N PHE A 440 17.25 -21.91 24.83
CA PHE A 440 18.20 -22.98 24.56
C PHE A 440 19.58 -22.41 24.23
N GLN A 441 20.62 -22.96 24.85
CA GLN A 441 21.99 -22.52 24.65
C GLN A 441 22.69 -23.35 23.58
N LEU A 442 23.34 -22.67 22.65
CA LEU A 442 24.11 -23.29 21.56
C LEU A 442 25.60 -22.97 21.73
N ILE A 443 26.46 -23.97 21.53
CA ILE A 443 27.92 -23.79 21.47
C ILE A 443 28.27 -22.86 20.29
N LYS A 444 27.62 -23.08 19.14
CA LYS A 444 27.72 -22.22 17.96
C LYS A 444 26.34 -21.71 17.58
N LEU A 445 26.04 -20.46 17.90
CA LEU A 445 24.79 -19.80 17.53
C LEU A 445 24.85 -19.40 16.04
N PRO A 446 24.03 -19.98 15.15
CA PRO A 446 23.96 -19.53 13.77
C PRO A 446 23.20 -18.19 13.68
N PRO A 447 23.26 -17.49 12.52
CA PRO A 447 22.44 -16.32 12.27
C PRO A 447 20.96 -16.59 12.56
N ARG A 448 20.23 -15.59 13.08
CA ARG A 448 18.82 -15.73 13.49
C ARG A 448 17.92 -16.29 12.41
N SER A 449 18.18 -15.98 11.13
CA SER A 449 17.46 -16.54 9.98
C SER A 449 17.43 -18.08 9.92
N LYS A 450 18.36 -18.78 10.60
CA LYS A 450 18.36 -20.25 10.65
C LYS A 450 17.41 -20.85 11.68
N TRP A 451 16.84 -20.06 12.58
CA TRP A 451 15.99 -20.53 13.66
C TRP A 451 14.82 -19.62 14.00
N ALA A 452 14.66 -18.48 13.31
CA ALA A 452 13.63 -17.49 13.58
C ALA A 452 12.21 -18.06 13.55
N GLU A 453 11.97 -19.14 12.82
CA GLU A 453 10.70 -19.86 12.68
C GLU A 453 10.42 -20.86 13.80
N LEU A 454 11.44 -21.26 14.56
CA LEU A 454 11.28 -22.20 15.65
C LEU A 454 10.65 -21.50 16.87
N PRO A 455 9.81 -22.19 17.65
CA PRO A 455 9.15 -21.63 18.84
C PRO A 455 10.11 -21.67 20.04
N ILE A 456 11.28 -21.04 19.91
CA ILE A 456 12.36 -21.03 20.90
C ILE A 456 13.08 -19.67 20.90
N GLU A 457 13.78 -19.38 21.99
CA GLU A 457 14.87 -18.40 22.00
C GLU A 457 16.22 -19.12 22.05
N ALA A 458 17.11 -18.84 21.11
CA ALA A 458 18.45 -19.42 21.09
C ALA A 458 19.50 -18.39 21.50
N THR A 459 20.41 -18.78 22.40
CA THR A 459 21.49 -17.92 22.91
C THR A 459 22.84 -18.64 22.86
N GLU A 460 23.94 -17.89 22.92
CA GLU A 460 25.27 -18.47 23.12
C GLU A 460 25.39 -19.09 24.52
N ALA A 461 26.13 -20.19 24.63
CA ALA A 461 26.39 -20.84 25.91
C ALA A 461 27.01 -19.85 26.93
N GLY A 462 26.46 -19.79 28.14
CA GLY A 462 26.88 -18.87 29.20
C GLY A 462 26.24 -17.48 29.15
N ARG A 463 25.49 -17.15 28.08
CA ARG A 463 24.72 -15.89 28.01
C ARG A 463 23.36 -16.06 28.69
N ALA A 464 23.00 -15.09 29.53
CA ALA A 464 21.68 -15.04 30.14
C ALA A 464 20.61 -14.63 29.12
N PRO A 465 19.39 -15.20 29.17
CA PRO A 465 18.29 -14.77 28.33
C PRO A 465 17.79 -13.37 28.72
N ALA A 466 17.24 -12.64 27.75
CA ALA A 466 16.60 -11.36 27.96
C ALA A 466 15.07 -11.51 28.08
N ASN A 467 14.61 -12.28 29.07
CA ASN A 467 13.19 -12.61 29.27
C ASN A 467 12.43 -11.59 30.16
N GLU A 468 13.05 -10.46 30.49
CA GLU A 468 12.38 -9.40 31.25
C GLU A 468 11.28 -8.73 30.41
N ILE A 469 10.09 -8.57 31.00
CA ILE A 469 9.01 -7.77 30.44
C ILE A 469 9.40 -6.30 30.49
N ARG A 470 9.79 -5.75 29.33
CA ARG A 470 10.18 -4.35 29.16
C ARG A 470 9.91 -3.87 27.74
N LEU A 471 9.57 -2.58 27.62
CA LEU A 471 9.32 -1.94 26.34
C LEU A 471 10.51 -2.13 25.38
N ASN A 472 10.23 -2.37 24.11
CA ASN A 472 11.18 -2.69 23.04
C ASN A 472 11.99 -3.99 23.26
N GLY A 473 11.71 -4.73 24.33
CA GLY A 473 12.26 -6.07 24.57
C GLY A 473 11.61 -7.12 23.66
N ASN A 474 12.20 -8.31 23.61
CA ASN A 474 11.61 -9.48 23.00
C ASN A 474 11.65 -10.63 24.02
N PRO A 475 10.84 -10.55 25.08
CA PRO A 475 10.87 -11.54 26.15
C PRO A 475 10.23 -12.85 25.69
N SER A 476 10.82 -13.96 26.11
CA SER A 476 10.17 -15.27 26.09
C SER A 476 9.63 -15.61 27.48
N PHE A 477 8.33 -15.84 27.58
CA PHE A 477 7.66 -16.09 28.86
C PHE A 477 6.52 -17.10 28.73
N LEU A 478 6.05 -17.57 29.87
CA LEU A 478 4.94 -18.49 30.02
C LEU A 478 3.79 -17.76 30.71
N LEU A 479 2.56 -18.15 30.38
CA LEU A 479 1.37 -17.77 31.13
C LEU A 479 0.99 -18.93 32.04
N GLU A 480 1.19 -18.72 33.34
CA GLU A 480 0.90 -19.68 34.39
C GLU A 480 -0.46 -19.38 35.04
N LYS A 481 -1.26 -20.42 35.26
CA LYS A 481 -2.48 -20.36 36.06
C LYS A 481 -2.61 -21.65 36.85
N ASP A 482 -2.95 -21.53 38.12
CA ASP A 482 -3.13 -22.67 39.04
C ASP A 482 -1.93 -23.64 39.07
N GLY A 483 -0.70 -23.12 38.95
CA GLY A 483 0.54 -23.91 38.97
C GLY A 483 0.88 -24.62 37.65
N GLN A 484 0.13 -24.36 36.57
CA GLN A 484 0.33 -24.97 35.26
C GLN A 484 0.61 -23.91 34.18
N TYR A 485 1.48 -24.23 33.23
CA TYR A 485 1.73 -23.39 32.06
C TYR A 485 0.72 -23.73 30.96
N HIS A 486 -0.13 -22.77 30.59
CA HIS A 486 -1.12 -22.96 29.52
C HIS A 486 -0.64 -22.39 28.19
N TYR A 487 0.12 -21.31 28.22
CA TYR A 487 0.62 -20.65 27.02
C TYR A 487 2.10 -20.31 27.14
N ALA A 488 2.78 -20.23 26.01
CA ALA A 488 4.09 -19.59 25.89
C ALA A 488 3.99 -18.43 24.89
N VAL A 489 4.70 -17.35 25.17
CA VAL A 489 4.93 -16.27 24.20
C VAL A 489 6.42 -16.25 23.88
N ILE A 490 6.77 -16.51 22.62
CA ILE A 490 8.17 -16.58 22.17
C ILE A 490 8.29 -15.84 20.85
N ASN A 491 9.23 -14.90 20.76
CA ASN A 491 9.34 -13.99 19.62
C ASN A 491 8.00 -13.30 19.28
N GLY A 492 7.22 -12.94 20.31
CA GLY A 492 5.90 -12.29 20.18
C GLY A 492 4.80 -13.15 19.55
N TYR A 493 5.05 -14.44 19.34
CA TYR A 493 4.03 -15.40 18.90
C TYR A 493 3.45 -16.13 20.10
N LEU A 494 2.13 -16.37 20.08
CA LEU A 494 1.42 -17.11 21.10
C LEU A 494 1.39 -18.61 20.77
N TYR A 495 1.67 -19.43 21.79
CA TYR A 495 1.67 -20.89 21.69
C TYR A 495 0.79 -21.48 22.77
N ASP A 496 -0.29 -22.17 22.38
CA ASP A 496 -1.15 -22.95 23.28
C ASP A 496 -0.46 -24.28 23.63
N LEU A 497 -0.12 -24.46 24.90
CA LEU A 497 0.61 -25.63 25.40
C LEU A 497 -0.32 -26.81 25.70
N ASN A 498 -1.62 -26.60 25.79
CA ASN A 498 -2.60 -27.65 26.08
C ASN A 498 -3.14 -28.33 24.82
N ASN A 499 -2.92 -27.74 23.65
CA ASN A 499 -3.34 -28.33 22.39
C ASN A 499 -2.30 -29.33 21.87
N ASP A 500 -2.67 -30.61 21.80
CA ASP A 500 -1.83 -31.69 21.27
C ASP A 500 -1.77 -31.74 19.73
N GLN A 501 -2.57 -30.94 19.01
CA GLN A 501 -2.48 -30.82 17.54
C GLN A 501 -1.25 -30.04 17.05
N GLY A 502 -0.32 -29.74 17.94
CA GLY A 502 0.90 -29.00 17.63
C GLY A 502 0.74 -27.51 17.87
N ILE A 503 1.88 -26.88 18.14
CA ILE A 503 2.06 -25.43 18.11
C ILE A 503 1.49 -24.92 16.77
N LYS A 504 0.38 -24.16 16.80
CA LYS A 504 -0.24 -23.60 15.58
C LYS A 504 0.82 -22.93 14.72
N GLU A 505 0.78 -23.20 13.41
CA GLU A 505 1.60 -22.47 12.43
C GLU A 505 1.27 -20.97 12.50
N ARG A 506 2.30 -20.15 12.30
CA ARG A 506 2.26 -18.70 12.46
C ARG A 506 1.32 -18.12 11.42
N MET A 507 0.12 -17.70 11.82
CA MET A 507 -0.79 -16.99 10.94
C MET A 507 -0.53 -15.49 11.03
N ARG A 508 0.48 -15.02 10.29
CA ARG A 508 0.44 -13.66 9.75
C ARG A 508 0.48 -13.76 8.25
#